data_AF-A0AAV6KDL4-F1
#
_entry.id   AF-A0AAV6KDL4-F1
#
_cell.length_a   1.000
_cell.length_b   1.000
_cell.length_c   1.000
_cell.angle_alpha   90.00
_cell.angle_beta   90.00
_cell.angle_gamma   90.00
#
_symmetry.space_group_name_H-M   'P 1'
#
loop_
_entity.id
_entity.type
_entity.pdbx_description
1 polymer ?
#
loop_
_entity_poly.entity_id
_entity_poly.type
_entity_poly.pdbx_seq_one_letter_code
_entity_poly.pdbx_strand_id
1 'polypeptide(L)'
;MKRGHWGTGSNKRMMSVVASVVEKMKVPVTFINITQISEYRIDGHASVYNELGGKLLTEEQRADPSHYADCIHCPAFQRFAVRTSKRIEDISNKAAQTREELAKQLKEASKNFEDFKNQQ
;
A
#
# COMPACT_ATOMS: atom_id res chain seq x y z
N MET A 1 -14.31 -4.66 9.75
CA MET A 1 -12.91 -5.12 9.87
C MET A 1 -12.49 -5.07 11.32
N LYS A 2 -11.96 -6.17 11.88
CA LYS A 2 -11.38 -6.19 13.23
C LYS A 2 -10.02 -5.49 13.22
N ARG A 3 -9.77 -4.59 14.19
CA ARG A 3 -8.46 -3.94 14.32
C ARG A 3 -7.39 -5.01 14.62
N GLY A 4 -6.28 -4.97 13.88
CA GLY A 4 -5.13 -5.86 14.10
C GLY A 4 -5.30 -7.31 13.63
N HIS A 5 -6.39 -7.66 12.93
CA HIS A 5 -6.56 -8.99 12.32
C HIS A 5 -5.51 -9.22 11.24
N TRP A 6 -4.82 -10.35 11.28
CA TRP A 6 -3.96 -10.84 10.22
C TRP A 6 -4.41 -12.24 9.86
N GLY A 7 -4.60 -12.50 8.58
CA GLY A 7 -4.96 -13.79 8.03
C GLY A 7 -3.79 -14.77 8.08
N THR A 8 -4.14 -16.06 7.98
CA THR A 8 -3.18 -17.17 7.97
C THR A 8 -2.37 -17.22 6.67
N GLY A 9 -2.85 -16.59 5.60
CA GLY A 9 -2.18 -16.54 4.30
C GLY A 9 -1.01 -15.55 4.22
N SER A 10 -0.90 -14.60 5.16
CA SER A 10 0.12 -13.53 5.07
C SER A 10 1.36 -13.78 5.91
N ASN A 11 2.53 -13.64 5.26
CA ASN A 11 3.81 -13.72 5.92
C ASN A 11 4.31 -12.33 6.36
N LYS A 12 4.14 -12.01 7.64
CA LYS A 12 4.56 -10.73 8.24
C LYS A 12 6.05 -10.45 8.11
N ARG A 13 6.89 -11.50 8.18
CA ARG A 13 8.35 -11.37 8.03
C ARG A 13 8.69 -10.90 6.62
N MET A 14 8.05 -11.47 5.59
CA MET A 14 8.24 -11.03 4.21
C MET A 14 7.81 -9.57 4.02
N MET A 15 6.67 -9.17 4.60
CA MET A 15 6.22 -7.78 4.51
C MET A 15 7.19 -6.80 5.18
N SER A 16 7.79 -7.17 6.31
CA SER A 16 8.83 -6.37 6.94
C SER A 16 10.05 -6.19 6.04
N VAL A 17 10.46 -7.26 5.33
CA VAL A 17 11.57 -7.19 4.36
C VAL A 17 11.24 -6.25 3.21
N VAL A 18 10.02 -6.37 2.64
CA VAL A 18 9.56 -5.47 1.58
C VAL A 18 9.58 -4.01 2.04
N ALA A 19 9.08 -3.72 3.24
CA ALA A 19 9.10 -2.37 3.80
C ALA A 19 10.54 -1.83 3.94
N SER A 20 11.45 -2.62 4.51
CA SER A 20 12.85 -2.23 4.67
C SER A 20 13.60 -2.03 3.35
N VAL A 21 13.25 -2.78 2.31
CA VAL A 21 13.84 -2.61 0.97
C VAL A 21 13.32 -1.32 0.34
N VAL A 22 12.00 -1.11 0.35
CA VAL A 22 11.36 0.08 -0.23
C VAL A 22 11.87 1.37 0.41
N GLU A 23 12.07 1.39 1.73
CA GLU A 23 12.63 2.53 2.47
C GLU A 23 14.05 2.90 2.02
N LYS A 24 14.85 1.91 1.63
CA LYS A 24 16.24 2.10 1.18
C LYS A 24 16.38 2.37 -0.31
N MET A 25 15.28 2.41 -1.06
CA MET A 25 15.33 2.67 -2.49
C MET A 25 15.70 4.13 -2.77
N LYS A 26 16.68 4.34 -3.65
CA LYS A 26 17.08 5.68 -4.11
C LYS A 26 15.95 6.43 -4.83
N VAL A 27 15.08 5.68 -5.51
CA VAL A 27 13.90 6.21 -6.18
C VAL A 27 12.71 6.02 -5.24
N PRO A 28 11.95 7.08 -4.92
CA PRO A 28 10.81 6.98 -4.03
C PRO A 28 9.70 6.14 -4.67
N VAL A 29 9.25 5.12 -3.95
CA VAL A 29 8.18 4.23 -4.35
C VAL A 29 7.02 4.36 -3.37
N THR A 30 5.83 4.68 -3.88
CA THR A 30 4.62 4.63 -3.05
C THR A 30 4.08 3.21 -3.03
N PHE A 31 4.08 2.59 -1.85
CA PHE A 31 3.54 1.26 -1.65
C PHE A 31 2.10 1.33 -1.13
N ILE A 32 1.17 0.69 -1.84
CA ILE A 32 -0.22 0.54 -1.38
C ILE A 32 -0.32 -0.82 -0.69
N ASN A 33 -0.35 -0.82 0.64
CA ASN A 33 -0.50 -2.05 1.42
C ASN A 33 -1.95 -2.53 1.41
N ILE A 34 -2.28 -3.40 0.45
CA ILE A 34 -3.61 -4.00 0.33
C ILE A 34 -3.76 -5.33 1.09
N THR A 35 -2.68 -5.89 1.64
CA THR A 35 -2.66 -7.25 2.21
C THR A 35 -3.77 -7.46 3.24
N GLN A 36 -3.91 -6.51 4.16
CA GLN A 36 -4.90 -6.61 5.24
C GLN A 36 -6.33 -6.46 4.76
N ILE A 37 -6.59 -5.61 3.74
CA ILE A 37 -7.94 -5.43 3.21
C ILE A 37 -8.34 -6.59 2.30
N SER A 38 -7.40 -7.20 1.57
CA SER A 38 -7.66 -8.34 0.71
C SER A 38 -7.98 -9.61 1.49
N GLU A 39 -7.41 -9.80 2.68
CA GLU A 39 -7.71 -10.96 3.52
C GLU A 39 -9.17 -11.02 4.01
N TYR A 40 -9.85 -9.87 4.09
CA TYR A 40 -11.28 -9.85 4.40
C TYR A 40 -12.15 -10.28 3.22
N ARG A 41 -11.61 -10.36 2.00
CA ARG A 41 -12.36 -10.64 0.77
C ARG A 41 -12.36 -12.12 0.44
N ILE A 42 -12.87 -12.92 1.38
CA ILE A 42 -13.07 -14.37 1.19
C ILE A 42 -14.00 -14.68 0.00
N ASP A 43 -14.89 -13.74 -0.33
CA ASP A 43 -15.84 -13.79 -1.43
C ASP A 43 -15.22 -13.53 -2.80
N GLY A 44 -13.98 -13.01 -2.85
CA GLY A 44 -13.29 -12.70 -4.09
C GLY A 44 -12.62 -13.91 -4.76
N HIS A 45 -12.54 -15.05 -4.09
CA HIS A 45 -11.85 -16.23 -4.60
C HIS A 45 -12.66 -16.99 -5.65
N ALA A 46 -11.97 -17.58 -6.61
CA ALA A 46 -12.60 -18.42 -7.63
C ALA A 46 -13.26 -19.68 -7.02
N SER A 47 -12.75 -20.19 -5.90
CA SER A 47 -13.27 -21.40 -5.25
C SER A 47 -13.32 -22.55 -6.26
N VAL A 48 -14.48 -23.19 -6.45
CA VAL A 48 -14.72 -24.29 -7.42
C VAL A 48 -15.00 -23.81 -8.85
N TYR A 49 -14.98 -22.49 -9.09
CA TYR A 49 -15.13 -21.90 -10.42
C TYR A 49 -13.76 -21.56 -11.03
N ASN A 50 -12.80 -22.46 -10.86
CA ASN A 50 -11.43 -22.33 -11.35
C ASN A 50 -11.17 -23.24 -12.57
N GLU A 51 -9.94 -23.17 -13.06
CA GLU A 51 -9.41 -24.04 -14.11
C GLU A 51 -8.18 -24.79 -13.60
N LEU A 52 -8.13 -26.11 -13.83
CA LEU A 52 -6.97 -26.95 -13.56
C LEU A 52 -6.31 -27.34 -14.89
N GLY A 53 -5.06 -26.89 -15.08
CA GLY A 53 -4.31 -27.20 -16.30
C GLY A 53 -4.97 -26.68 -17.59
N GLY A 54 -5.73 -25.58 -17.51
CA GLY A 54 -6.45 -24.98 -18.64
C GLY A 54 -7.79 -25.67 -18.98
N LYS A 55 -8.31 -26.52 -18.09
CA LYS A 55 -9.64 -27.12 -18.22
C LYS A 55 -10.50 -26.75 -17.03
N LEU A 56 -11.78 -26.47 -17.29
CA LEU A 56 -12.78 -26.27 -16.25
C LEU A 56 -12.96 -27.57 -15.45
N LEU A 57 -13.20 -27.41 -14.14
CA LEU A 57 -13.56 -28.54 -13.28
C LEU A 57 -14.82 -29.24 -13.77
N THR A 58 -14.85 -30.56 -13.65
CA THR A 58 -16.08 -31.34 -13.84
C THR A 58 -17.02 -31.13 -12.65
N GLU A 59 -18.30 -31.49 -12.81
CA GLU A 59 -19.28 -31.36 -11.72
C GLU A 59 -18.91 -32.21 -10.50
N GLU A 60 -18.31 -33.39 -10.70
CA GLU A 60 -17.80 -34.22 -9.61
C GLU A 60 -16.66 -33.55 -8.84
N GLN A 61 -15.77 -32.85 -9.56
CA GLN A 61 -14.67 -32.12 -8.93
C GLN A 61 -15.17 -30.87 -8.18
N ARG A 62 -16.18 -30.18 -8.73
CA ARG A 62 -16.84 -29.06 -8.04
C ARG A 62 -17.59 -29.50 -6.78
N ALA A 63 -18.10 -30.73 -6.78
CA ALA A 63 -18.75 -31.32 -5.61
C ALA A 63 -17.76 -31.64 -4.46
N ASP A 64 -16.45 -31.59 -4.71
CA ASP A 64 -15.40 -31.73 -3.69
C ASP A 64 -14.52 -30.46 -3.56
N PRO A 65 -15.02 -29.41 -2.88
CA PRO A 65 -14.27 -28.18 -2.65
C PRO A 65 -12.99 -28.39 -1.84
N SER A 66 -12.91 -29.45 -1.03
CA SER A 66 -11.76 -29.65 -0.14
C SER A 66 -10.47 -29.92 -0.90
N HIS A 67 -10.57 -30.59 -2.05
CA HIS A 67 -9.44 -30.92 -2.91
C HIS A 67 -9.30 -29.97 -4.12
N TYR A 68 -10.41 -29.40 -4.59
CA TYR A 68 -10.44 -28.68 -5.87
C TYR A 68 -10.72 -27.18 -5.76
N ALA A 69 -11.08 -26.63 -4.59
CA ALA A 69 -11.30 -25.19 -4.45
C ALA A 69 -10.00 -24.40 -4.50
N ASP A 70 -9.99 -23.35 -5.31
CA ASP A 70 -8.92 -22.37 -5.35
C ASP A 70 -9.22 -21.19 -4.43
N CYS A 71 -8.56 -21.24 -3.28
CA CYS A 71 -8.62 -20.22 -2.23
C CYS A 71 -7.47 -19.22 -2.31
N ILE A 72 -6.72 -19.18 -3.42
CA ILE A 72 -5.55 -18.33 -3.59
C ILE A 72 -5.79 -17.32 -4.71
N HIS A 73 -6.29 -17.77 -5.86
CA HIS A 73 -6.54 -16.88 -6.98
C HIS A 73 -7.85 -16.13 -6.77
N CYS A 74 -7.72 -14.81 -6.73
CA CYS A 74 -8.83 -13.89 -6.85
C CYS A 74 -8.82 -13.35 -8.29
N PRO A 75 -9.83 -13.68 -9.13
CA PRO A 75 -9.88 -13.20 -10.52
C PRO A 75 -9.81 -11.67 -10.63
N ALA A 76 -10.27 -10.96 -9.59
CA ALA A 76 -10.28 -9.50 -9.52
C ALA A 76 -9.00 -8.86 -8.95
N PHE A 77 -8.15 -9.62 -8.24
CA PHE A 77 -6.97 -9.09 -7.55
C PHE A 77 -5.69 -9.74 -8.10
N GLN A 78 -5.35 -9.43 -9.34
CA GLN A 78 -3.97 -9.56 -9.79
C GLN A 78 -3.20 -8.24 -9.53
N ARG A 79 -2.10 -8.39 -8.78
CA ARG A 79 -0.93 -7.49 -8.69
C ARG A 79 -1.00 -6.31 -7.74
N PHE A 80 0.00 -6.27 -6.86
CA PHE A 80 0.52 -5.06 -6.23
C PHE A 80 0.68 -3.95 -7.28
N ALA A 81 -0.05 -2.84 -7.10
CA ALA A 81 0.16 -1.64 -7.88
C ALA A 81 1.34 -0.87 -7.28
N VAL A 82 2.52 -1.03 -7.88
CA VAL A 82 3.66 -0.14 -7.63
C VAL A 82 3.49 1.07 -8.55
N ARG A 83 3.21 2.25 -7.97
CA ARG A 83 3.13 3.50 -8.73
C ARG A 83 4.33 4.39 -8.37
N THR A 84 5.33 4.40 -9.25
CA THR A 84 6.40 5.40 -9.24
C THR A 84 6.08 6.47 -10.29
N SER A 85 5.59 7.63 -9.87
CA SER A 85 5.35 8.75 -10.78
C SER A 85 6.35 9.86 -10.47
N LYS A 86 7.23 10.19 -11.42
CA LYS A 86 8.16 11.34 -11.32
C LYS A 86 7.42 12.63 -10.95
N ARG A 87 6.20 12.82 -11.47
CA ARG A 87 5.38 14.00 -11.13
C ARG A 87 5.01 14.06 -9.65
N ILE A 88 4.70 12.92 -9.03
CA ILE A 88 4.35 12.88 -7.59
C ILE A 88 5.60 13.14 -6.75
N GLU A 89 6.75 12.63 -7.19
CA GLU A 89 8.05 12.89 -6.58
C GLU A 89 8.44 14.38 -6.64
N ASP A 90 8.32 15.01 -7.82
CA ASP A 90 8.61 16.44 -8.00
C ASP A 90 7.70 17.31 -7.12
N ILE A 91 6.41 16.97 -7.03
CA ILE A 91 5.46 17.66 -6.16
C ILE A 91 5.84 17.49 -4.68
N SER A 92 6.23 16.28 -4.27
CA SER A 92 6.66 16.00 -2.90
C SER A 92 7.92 16.80 -2.52
N ASN A 93 8.93 16.81 -3.40
CA ASN A 93 10.18 17.55 -3.20
C ASN A 93 9.92 19.06 -3.14
N LYS A 94 9.08 19.58 -4.05
CA LYS A 94 8.70 21.00 -4.05
C LYS A 94 7.92 21.37 -2.79
N ALA A 95 7.02 20.51 -2.33
CA ALA A 95 6.28 20.71 -1.08
C ALA A 95 7.17 20.67 0.17
N ALA A 96 8.27 19.92 0.16
CA ALA A 96 9.27 19.96 1.24
C ALA A 96 10.02 21.29 1.25
N GLN A 97 10.50 21.75 0.09
CA GLN A 97 11.18 23.04 -0.05
C GLN A 97 10.29 24.22 0.35
N THR A 98 9.03 24.23 -0.09
CA THR A 98 8.08 25.29 0.29
C THR A 98 7.85 25.33 1.79
N ARG A 99 7.83 24.19 2.50
CA ARG A 99 7.69 24.16 3.96
C ARG A 99 8.89 24.79 4.67
N GLU A 100 10.11 24.55 4.18
CA GLU A 100 11.31 25.17 4.73
C GLU A 100 11.36 26.68 4.46
N GLU A 101 11.01 27.10 3.24
CA GLU A 101 10.92 28.51 2.84
C GLU A 101 9.91 29.26 3.73
N LEU A 102 8.71 28.69 3.91
CA LEU A 102 7.66 29.28 4.75
C LEU A 102 8.11 29.38 6.22
N ALA A 103 8.81 28.36 6.73
CA ALA A 103 9.33 28.37 8.09
C ALA A 103 10.39 29.46 8.31
N LYS A 104 11.22 29.75 7.31
CA LYS A 104 12.17 30.87 7.35
C LYS A 104 11.44 32.21 7.35
N GLN A 105 10.48 32.39 6.44
CA GLN A 105 9.68 33.62 6.38
C GLN A 105 8.90 33.88 7.69
N LEU A 106 8.34 32.84 8.31
CA LEU A 106 7.68 32.97 9.61
C LEU A 106 8.65 33.35 10.73
N LYS A 107 9.88 32.80 10.73
CA LYS A 107 10.91 33.19 11.70
C LYS A 107 11.38 34.63 11.50
N GLU A 108 11.57 35.07 10.27
CA GLU A 108 11.94 36.46 9.97
C GLU A 108 10.81 37.43 10.35
N ALA A 109 9.57 37.12 10.00
CA ALA A 109 8.42 37.94 10.40
C ALA A 109 8.28 38.03 11.93
N SER A 110 8.48 36.90 12.64
CA SER A 110 8.51 36.88 14.10
C SER A 110 9.61 37.76 14.67
N LYS A 111 10.81 37.72 14.08
CA LYS A 111 11.95 38.53 14.53
C LYS A 111 11.69 40.02 14.31
N ASN A 112 11.18 40.40 13.14
CA ASN A 112 10.84 41.78 12.81
C ASN A 112 9.74 42.33 13.73
N PHE A 113 8.78 41.50 14.14
CA PHE A 113 7.72 41.90 15.07
C PHE A 113 8.26 42.14 16.50
N GLU A 114 9.19 41.29 16.96
CA GLU A 114 9.87 41.50 18.25
C GLU A 114 10.77 42.75 18.22
N ASP A 115 11.50 42.97 17.13
CA ASP A 115 12.34 44.17 16.97
C ASP A 115 11.49 45.46 16.95
N PHE A 116 10.29 45.42 16.34
CA PHE A 116 9.34 46.54 16.36
C PHE A 116 8.80 46.83 17.78
N LYS A 117 8.52 45.79 18.56
CA LYS A 117 8.10 45.94 19.98
C LYS A 117 9.19 46.54 20.87
N ASN A 118 10.45 46.27 20.59
CA ASN A 118 11.59 46.76 21.37
C ASN A 118 12.01 48.20 21.01
N GLN A 119 11.40 48.81 19.99
CA GLN A 119 11.62 50.21 19.58
C GLN A 119 10.54 51.18 20.07
N GLN A 120 9.56 50.72 20.85
CA GLN A 120 8.47 51.52 21.44
C GLN A 120 8.59 51.56 22.97
#